data_AF-A0A9D6KTH9-F1
#
_entry.id   AF-A0A9D6KTH9-F1
#
_cell.length_a   1.000
_cell.length_b   1.000
_cell.length_c   1.000
_cell.angle_alpha   90.00
_cell.angle_beta   90.00
_cell.angle_gamma   90.00
#
_symmetry.space_group_name_H-M   'P 1'
#
loop_
_entity.id
_entity.type
_entity.pdbx_description
1 polymer ?
#
loop_
_entity_poly.entity_id
_entity_poly.type
_entity_poly.pdbx_seq_one_letter_code
_entity_poly.pdbx_strand_id
1 'polypeptide(L)'
;MSHYGWNRRFYDHIDDPYDSIYMGEPALQRRRRLRAEEKEGKEARVIDRTGSDKSLERAAKRLKHVRAEDRVLYVPQWDMAKAENAMRKAGVNGAVSNLCGSQVKRVQGGKR
;
A
#
# COMPACT_ATOMS: atom_id res chain seq x y z
N MET A 1 16.70 -41.88 -28.72
CA MET A 1 15.56 -41.04 -29.14
C MET A 1 14.71 -40.75 -27.90
N SER A 2 14.85 -39.56 -27.31
CA SER A 2 14.13 -39.16 -26.09
C SER A 2 12.91 -38.34 -26.48
N HIS A 3 11.72 -38.94 -26.34
CA HIS A 3 10.46 -38.40 -26.85
C HIS A 3 9.56 -37.87 -25.72
N TYR A 4 10.06 -37.24 -24.65
CA TYR A 4 9.17 -36.72 -23.59
C TYR A 4 9.67 -35.41 -22.97
N GLY A 5 9.78 -34.36 -23.78
CA GLY A 5 10.21 -33.02 -23.35
C GLY A 5 9.10 -31.96 -23.29
N TRP A 6 7.82 -32.34 -23.39
CA TRP A 6 6.74 -31.39 -23.74
C TRP A 6 5.60 -31.25 -22.71
N ASN A 7 5.72 -31.75 -21.48
CA ASN A 7 4.59 -31.74 -20.51
C ASN A 7 4.94 -31.24 -19.11
N ARG A 8 5.87 -30.29 -18.96
CA ARG A 8 6.21 -29.73 -17.64
C ARG A 8 5.55 -28.38 -17.30
N ARG A 9 4.77 -27.80 -18.22
CA ARG A 9 4.06 -26.53 -18.00
C ARG A 9 2.56 -26.66 -17.68
N PHE A 10 2.00 -27.85 -17.81
CA PHE A 10 0.56 -28.08 -17.61
C PHE A 10 0.21 -28.56 -16.19
N TYR A 11 1.18 -29.03 -15.39
CA TYR A 11 0.94 -29.67 -14.09
C TYR A 11 1.18 -28.78 -12.86
N ASP A 12 1.75 -27.58 -12.99
CA ASP A 12 1.96 -26.66 -11.84
C ASP A 12 0.66 -25.96 -11.36
N HIS A 13 -0.50 -26.30 -11.92
CA HIS A 13 -1.81 -25.77 -11.53
C HIS A 13 -2.74 -26.81 -10.89
N ILE A 14 -2.23 -27.99 -10.54
CA ILE A 14 -3.03 -29.12 -10.03
C ILE A 14 -2.85 -29.35 -8.51
N ASP A 15 -2.21 -28.44 -7.79
CA ASP A 15 -2.21 -28.49 -6.32
C ASP A 15 -3.36 -27.65 -5.76
N ASP A 16 -4.59 -28.14 -5.96
CA ASP A 16 -5.64 -28.33 -4.93
C ASP A 16 -7.03 -28.58 -5.56
N PRO A 17 -7.35 -29.84 -5.92
CA PRO A 17 -8.68 -30.21 -6.42
C PRO A 17 -9.78 -30.21 -5.33
N TYR A 18 -9.45 -30.00 -4.05
CA TYR A 18 -10.41 -30.04 -2.94
C TYR A 18 -10.81 -28.67 -2.37
N ASP A 19 -10.17 -27.57 -2.78
CA ASP A 19 -10.30 -26.30 -2.04
C ASP A 19 -11.23 -25.26 -2.69
N SER A 20 -11.83 -25.56 -3.86
CA SER A 20 -12.60 -24.56 -4.63
C SER A 20 -14.09 -24.85 -4.81
N ILE A 21 -14.59 -26.02 -4.41
CA ILE A 21 -16.00 -26.40 -4.59
C ILE A 21 -16.77 -26.44 -3.25
N TYR A 22 -16.10 -26.69 -2.12
CA TYR A 22 -16.76 -26.91 -0.82
C TYR A 22 -16.90 -25.66 0.07
N MET A 23 -16.21 -24.55 -0.24
CA MET A 23 -16.15 -23.34 0.61
C MET A 23 -16.65 -22.04 -0.04
N GLY A 24 -17.35 -22.13 -1.19
CA GLY A 24 -18.22 -21.06 -1.67
C GLY A 24 -17.58 -19.87 -2.42
N GLU A 25 -16.25 -19.82 -2.60
CA GLU A 25 -15.60 -18.79 -3.43
C GLU A 25 -14.78 -19.39 -4.57
N PRO A 26 -14.99 -18.96 -5.84
CA PRO A 26 -14.18 -19.42 -6.96
C PRO A 26 -12.71 -19.01 -6.78
N ALA A 27 -11.77 -19.88 -7.14
CA ALA A 27 -10.32 -19.70 -6.92
C ALA A 27 -9.77 -18.34 -7.41
N LEU A 28 -10.37 -17.78 -8.46
CA LEU A 28 -10.02 -16.47 -8.99
C LEU A 28 -10.43 -15.31 -8.07
N GLN A 29 -11.57 -15.41 -7.38
CA GLN A 29 -11.98 -14.43 -6.36
C GLN A 29 -11.08 -14.51 -5.12
N ARG A 30 -10.73 -15.71 -4.65
CA ARG A 30 -9.78 -15.89 -3.54
C ARG A 30 -8.42 -15.24 -3.84
N ARG A 31 -7.88 -15.43 -5.04
CA ARG A 31 -6.62 -14.77 -5.47
C ARG A 31 -6.73 -13.25 -5.54
N ARG A 32 -7.89 -12.71 -5.92
CA ARG A 32 -8.13 -11.26 -5.91
C ARG A 32 -8.18 -10.71 -4.48
N ARG A 33 -8.81 -11.43 -3.56
CA ARG A 33 -8.88 -11.07 -2.14
C ARG A 33 -7.50 -11.01 -1.50
N LEU A 34 -6.71 -12.09 -1.63
CA LEU A 34 -5.35 -12.15 -1.11
C LEU A 34 -4.44 -11.06 -1.69
N ARG A 35 -4.55 -10.75 -2.99
CA ARG A 35 -3.82 -9.62 -3.59
C ARG A 35 -4.25 -8.26 -3.06
N ALA A 36 -5.54 -8.08 -2.75
CA ALA A 36 -6.04 -6.84 -2.17
C ALA A 36 -5.51 -6.65 -0.75
N GLU A 37 -5.54 -7.71 0.06
CA GLU A 37 -4.99 -7.74 1.43
C GLU A 37 -3.47 -7.45 1.43
N GLU A 38 -2.69 -8.10 0.54
CA GLU A 38 -1.27 -7.83 0.40
C GLU A 38 -0.97 -6.39 -0.03
N LYS A 39 -1.81 -5.82 -0.91
CA LYS A 39 -1.63 -4.44 -1.40
C LYS A 39 -1.94 -3.42 -0.30
N GLU A 40 -2.92 -3.72 0.56
CA GLU A 40 -3.30 -2.88 1.69
C GLU A 40 -2.21 -2.84 2.78
N GLY A 41 -1.46 -3.93 2.97
CA GLY A 41 -0.35 -3.98 3.92
C GLY A 41 0.95 -3.31 3.45
N LYS A 42 1.19 -3.23 2.15
CA LYS A 42 2.46 -2.68 1.61
C LYS A 42 2.53 -1.16 1.71
N GLU A 43 1.49 -0.47 1.26
CA GLU A 43 1.55 0.98 1.12
C GLU A 43 0.24 1.69 1.46
N ALA A 44 0.31 2.60 2.43
CA ALA A 44 -0.78 3.51 2.77
C ALA A 44 -0.58 4.86 2.08
N ARG A 45 -1.44 5.20 1.13
CA ARG A 45 -1.43 6.48 0.42
C ARG A 45 -2.60 7.34 0.85
N VAL A 46 -2.34 8.58 1.25
CA VAL A 46 -3.38 9.60 1.48
C VAL A 46 -3.07 10.81 0.61
N ILE A 47 -4.10 11.33 -0.06
CA ILE A 47 -3.98 12.51 -0.91
C ILE A 47 -4.77 13.64 -0.25
N ASP A 48 -4.11 14.77 0.01
CA ASP A 48 -4.75 16.01 0.45
C ASP A 48 -4.44 17.12 -0.55
N ARG A 49 -5.47 17.64 -1.21
CA ARG A 49 -5.36 18.73 -2.21
C ARG A 49 -5.64 20.11 -1.61
N THR A 50 -6.04 20.18 -0.34
CA THR A 50 -6.57 21.39 0.29
C THR A 50 -5.47 22.29 0.83
N GLY A 51 -4.41 21.69 1.38
CA GLY A 51 -3.29 22.45 1.96
C GLY A 51 -3.56 23.10 3.32
N SER A 52 -4.71 22.82 3.93
CA SER A 52 -5.07 23.35 5.25
C SER A 52 -4.38 22.56 6.36
N ASP A 53 -3.91 23.24 7.41
CA ASP A 53 -3.25 22.56 8.55
C ASP A 53 -4.17 21.51 9.20
N LYS A 54 -5.48 21.79 9.28
CA LYS A 54 -6.47 20.85 9.83
C LYS A 54 -6.63 19.61 8.96
N SER A 55 -6.60 19.76 7.63
CA SER A 55 -6.72 18.62 6.71
C SER A 55 -5.45 17.78 6.71
N LEU A 56 -4.27 18.42 6.75
CA LEU A 56 -2.97 17.75 6.84
C LEU A 56 -2.81 16.98 8.15
N GLU A 57 -3.23 17.54 9.28
CA GLU A 57 -3.19 16.82 10.56
C GLU A 57 -4.11 15.59 10.57
N ARG A 58 -5.32 15.71 9.98
CA ARG A 58 -6.23 14.57 9.83
C ARG A 58 -5.65 13.50 8.91
N ALA A 59 -5.03 13.91 7.81
CA ALA A 59 -4.37 13.00 6.87
C ALA A 59 -3.22 12.24 7.54
N ALA A 60 -2.37 12.94 8.30
CA ALA A 60 -1.29 12.33 9.06
C ALA A 60 -1.82 11.37 10.13
N LYS A 61 -2.87 11.74 10.88
CA LYS A 61 -3.50 10.83 11.86
C LYS A 61 -4.06 9.57 11.21
N ARG A 62 -4.69 9.68 10.03
CA ARG A 62 -5.14 8.50 9.27
C ARG A 62 -3.97 7.57 8.97
N LEU A 63 -2.85 8.09 8.46
CA LEU A 63 -1.64 7.31 8.17
C LEU A 63 -1.01 6.68 9.42
N LYS A 64 -1.18 7.26 10.60
CA LYS A 64 -0.65 6.70 11.86
C LYS A 64 -1.26 5.33 12.19
N HIS A 65 -2.57 5.19 11.97
CA HIS A 65 -3.32 3.99 12.37
C HIS A 65 -3.25 2.87 11.33
N VAL A 66 -2.78 3.15 10.11
CA VAL A 66 -2.61 2.11 9.09
C VAL A 66 -1.35 1.29 9.39
N ARG A 67 -1.49 -0.03 9.43
CA ARG A 67 -0.39 -1.00 9.48
C ARG A 67 0.19 -1.18 8.08
N ALA A 68 0.77 -0.12 7.53
CA ALA A 68 1.52 -0.19 6.28
C ALA A 68 3.02 0.02 6.53
N GLU A 69 3.83 -0.69 5.76
CA GLU A 69 5.29 -0.54 5.70
C GLU A 69 5.65 0.84 5.16
N ASP A 70 5.10 1.20 4.00
CA ASP A 70 5.28 2.51 3.38
C ASP A 70 4.07 3.41 3.60
N ARG A 71 4.28 4.59 4.19
CA ARG A 71 3.22 5.57 4.45
C ARG A 71 3.52 6.84 3.68
N VAL A 72 2.67 7.20 2.73
CA VAL A 72 2.90 8.32 1.81
C VAL A 72 1.74 9.31 1.86
N LEU A 73 2.06 10.57 2.16
CA LEU A 73 1.14 11.70 2.07
C LEU A 73 1.41 12.52 0.81
N TYR A 74 0.44 12.56 -0.11
CA TYR A 74 0.51 13.33 -1.34
C TYR A 74 -0.15 14.69 -1.17
N VAL A 75 0.59 15.76 -1.47
CA VAL A 75 0.16 17.16 -1.29
C VAL A 75 0.58 18.07 -2.44
N PRO A 76 -0.04 19.23 -2.62
CA PRO A 76 0.49 20.27 -3.50
C PRO A 76 1.92 20.65 -3.10
N GLN A 77 2.74 21.01 -4.09
CA GLN A 77 4.18 21.27 -3.88
C GLN A 77 4.43 22.39 -2.83
N TRP A 78 3.58 23.41 -2.83
CA TRP A 78 3.67 24.55 -1.92
C TRP A 78 3.36 24.20 -0.45
N ASP A 79 2.66 23.09 -0.20
CA ASP A 79 2.31 22.64 1.17
C ASP A 79 3.20 21.53 1.72
N MET A 80 4.21 21.08 0.97
CA MET A 80 5.06 19.96 1.41
C MET A 80 5.71 20.20 2.77
N ALA A 81 6.13 21.43 3.07
CA ALA A 81 6.74 21.78 4.35
C ALA A 81 5.72 21.70 5.52
N LYS A 82 4.47 22.11 5.29
CA LYS A 82 3.41 21.97 6.30
C LYS A 82 3.06 20.52 6.54
N ALA A 83 2.98 19.73 5.46
CA ALA A 83 2.70 18.31 5.51
C ALA A 83 3.79 17.53 6.27
N GLU A 84 5.05 17.88 6.05
CA GLU A 84 6.19 17.35 6.81
C GLU A 84 6.03 17.60 8.31
N ASN A 85 5.74 18.84 8.69
CA ASN A 85 5.53 19.22 10.08
C ASN A 85 4.31 18.50 10.69
N ALA A 86 3.22 18.34 9.93
CA ALA A 86 2.03 17.62 10.38
C ALA A 86 2.33 16.13 10.62
N MET A 87 3.07 15.46 9.72
CA MET A 87 3.50 14.07 9.91
C MET A 87 4.43 13.92 11.11
N ARG A 88 5.40 14.83 11.28
CA ARG A 88 6.31 14.85 12.43
C ARG A 88 5.54 15.05 13.74
N LYS A 89 4.61 16.00 13.78
CA LYS A 89 3.73 16.26 14.95
C LYS A 89 2.85 15.07 15.30
N ALA A 90 2.35 14.35 14.29
CA ALA A 90 1.57 13.13 14.49
C ALA A 90 2.42 11.93 14.95
N GLY A 91 3.75 12.01 14.83
CA GLY A 91 4.69 10.93 15.13
C GLY A 91 4.63 9.82 14.08
N VAL A 92 4.38 10.15 12.81
CA VAL A 92 4.30 9.19 11.71
C VAL A 92 5.63 9.14 10.98
N ASN A 93 6.18 7.94 10.87
CA ASN A 93 7.29 7.64 9.96
C ASN A 93 6.73 7.42 8.56
N GLY A 94 7.33 8.01 7.54
CA GLY A 94 6.87 7.84 6.16
C GLY A 94 7.49 8.83 5.19
N ALA A 95 6.78 9.12 4.12
CA ALA A 95 7.18 10.08 3.10
C ALA A 95 6.05 11.08 2.80
N VAL A 96 6.45 12.30 2.44
CA VAL A 96 5.59 13.31 1.83
C VAL A 96 6.01 13.43 0.37
N SER A 97 5.08 13.28 -0.55
CA SER A 97 5.32 13.45 -1.98
C SER A 97 4.46 14.57 -2.54
N ASN A 98 4.95 15.29 -3.54
CA ASN A 98 4.09 16.18 -4.30
C ASN A 98 3.11 15.37 -5.17
N LEU A 99 1.99 15.97 -5.58
CA LEU A 99 0.99 15.30 -6.42
C LEU A 99 1.55 14.72 -7.75
N CYS A 100 2.62 15.30 -8.27
CA CYS A 100 3.29 14.85 -9.50
C CYS A 100 4.33 13.75 -9.25
N GLY A 101 4.68 13.45 -8.00
CA GLY A 101 5.70 12.46 -7.64
C GLY A 101 7.16 12.89 -7.88
N SER A 102 7.40 14.08 -8.43
CA SER A 102 8.75 14.58 -8.73
C SER A 102 9.56 14.96 -7.50
N GLN A 103 8.90 15.31 -6.39
CA GLN A 103 9.55 15.65 -5.13
C GLN A 103 9.02 14.76 -4.02
N VAL A 104 9.94 14.14 -3.28
CA VAL A 104 9.63 13.27 -2.15
C VAL A 104 10.54 13.63 -0.99
N LYS A 105 9.96 13.82 0.19
CA LYS A 105 10.67 14.04 1.45
C LYS A 105 10.37 12.91 2.40
N ARG A 106 11.42 12.27 2.94
CA ARG A 106 11.26 11.27 4.00
C ARG A 106 11.11 11.96 5.35
N VAL A 107 10.15 11.51 6.13
CA VAL A 107 9.84 12.01 7.48
C VAL A 107 10.11 10.90 8.47
N GLN A 108 11.02 11.17 9.41
CA GLN A 108 11.17 10.37 10.61
C GLN A 108 10.36 11.05 11.72
N GLY A 109 9.26 10.42 12.12
CA GLY A 109 8.56 10.73 13.36
C GLY A 109 9.49 10.37 14.51
N GLY A 110 9.88 11.38 15.29
CA GLY A 110 10.69 11.15 16.49
C GLY A 110 10.03 10.10 17.38
N LYS A 111 10.78 9.06 17.75
CA LYS A 111 10.36 8.11 18.78
C LYS A 111 10.11 8.91 20.06
N ARG A 112 8.89 8.89 20.57
CA ARG A 112 8.62 9.16 21.98
C ARG A 112 8.57 7.84 22.70
#